data_AF-A0A7I7Z2P3-F1
#
_entry.id   AF-A0A7I7Z2P3-F1
#
_cell.length_a   1.000
_cell.length_b   1.000
_cell.length_c   1.000
_cell.angle_alpha   90.00
_cell.angle_beta   90.00
_cell.angle_gamma   90.00
#
_symmetry.space_group_name_H-M   'P 1'
#
loop_
_entity.id
_entity.type
_entity.pdbx_description
1 polymer ?
#
loop_
_entity_poly.entity_id
_entity_poly.type
_entity_poly.pdbx_seq_one_letter_code
_entity_poly.pdbx_strand_id
1 'polypeptide(L)'
;MFLEFYRYPAEHWIHLRTTNPIESTFATVRLRTKVTKGPGSRAAWLAMAYKLIEAAQARWRAVNAPHLVALVRASAVFHKGKPLERPIDITPEPSAAEPQTVGSQVA
;
A
#
# COMPACT_ATOMS: atom_id res chain seq x y z
N MET A 1 7.88 -10.09 1.07
CA MET A 1 8.99 -9.28 1.63
C MET A 1 8.55 -7.82 1.60
N PHE A 2 8.79 -7.05 2.67
CA PHE A 2 8.20 -5.73 2.96
C PHE A 2 8.55 -4.61 1.94
N LEU A 3 9.13 -4.89 0.77
CA LEU A 3 9.56 -3.88 -0.22
C LEU A 3 8.48 -3.53 -1.26
N GLU A 4 7.41 -4.30 -1.39
CA GLU A 4 6.39 -4.06 -2.43
C GLU A 4 5.68 -2.70 -2.27
N PHE A 5 5.66 -2.13 -1.05
CA PHE A 5 5.00 -0.83 -0.81
C PHE A 5 5.67 0.33 -1.56
N TYR A 6 6.95 0.22 -1.95
CA TYR A 6 7.65 1.27 -2.71
C TYR A 6 7.11 1.48 -4.13
N ARG A 7 6.28 0.54 -4.61
CA ARG A 7 5.56 0.62 -5.89
C ARG A 7 4.24 1.38 -5.80
N TYR A 8 3.92 1.90 -4.62
CA TYR A 8 2.74 2.73 -4.37
C TYR A 8 3.19 4.14 -3.97
N PRO A 9 2.31 5.16 -4.10
CA PRO A 9 2.61 6.54 -3.71
C PRO A 9 3.20 6.65 -2.30
N ALA A 10 4.17 7.55 -2.12
CA ALA A 10 4.84 7.75 -0.84
C ALA A 10 3.87 8.14 0.29
N GLU A 11 2.82 8.87 -0.08
CA GLU A 11 1.75 9.32 0.80
C GLU A 11 0.97 8.13 1.41
N HIS A 12 0.92 7.00 0.71
CA HIS A 12 0.19 5.80 1.14
C HIS A 12 1.02 4.88 2.03
N TRP A 13 2.36 5.05 2.08
CA TRP A 13 3.23 4.14 2.83
C TRP A 13 2.93 4.06 4.32
N ILE A 14 2.44 5.14 4.93
CA ILE A 14 2.03 5.13 6.33
C ILE A 14 0.87 4.14 6.58
N HIS A 15 -0.03 4.01 5.60
CA HIS A 15 -1.16 3.09 5.68
C HIS A 15 -0.75 1.67 5.29
N LEU A 16 0.10 1.51 4.28
CA LEU A 16 0.54 0.18 3.79
C LEU A 16 1.52 -0.54 4.73
N ARG A 17 2.26 0.20 5.58
CA ARG A 17 3.19 -0.39 6.55
C ARG A 17 2.51 -0.89 7.83
N THR A 18 1.21 -0.70 7.97
CA THR A 18 0.45 -1.12 9.17
C THR A 18 -0.83 -1.84 8.77
N THR A 19 -1.40 -2.61 9.68
CA THR A 19 -2.72 -3.24 9.52
C THR A 19 -3.85 -2.35 10.04
N ASN A 20 -3.53 -1.18 10.61
CA ASN A 20 -4.49 -0.25 11.22
C ASN A 20 -5.66 0.12 10.31
N PRO A 21 -5.47 0.42 9.00
CA PRO A 21 -6.59 0.75 8.10
C PRO A 21 -7.61 -0.39 7.98
N ILE A 22 -7.17 -1.64 8.15
CA ILE A 22 -8.06 -2.81 8.12
C ILE A 22 -8.63 -3.01 9.53
N GLU A 23 -7.79 -3.10 10.56
CA GLU A 23 -8.22 -3.42 11.93
C GLU A 23 -9.19 -2.37 12.50
N SER A 24 -8.96 -1.09 12.23
CA SER A 24 -9.82 0.01 12.71
C SER A 24 -11.23 -0.08 12.15
N THR A 25 -11.40 -0.47 10.88
CA THR A 25 -12.73 -0.60 10.25
C THR A 25 -13.57 -1.73 10.86
N PHE A 26 -12.91 -2.83 11.25
CA PHE A 26 -13.56 -3.99 11.88
C PHE A 26 -13.66 -3.92 13.41
N ALA A 27 -13.08 -2.89 14.05
CA ALA A 27 -13.03 -2.77 15.50
C ALA A 27 -14.43 -2.81 16.14
N THR A 28 -15.40 -2.09 15.56
CA THR A 28 -16.80 -2.06 16.06
C THR A 28 -17.48 -3.42 15.94
N VAL A 29 -17.26 -4.14 14.84
CA VAL A 29 -17.79 -5.49 14.65
C VAL A 29 -17.23 -6.43 15.71
N ARG A 30 -15.90 -6.44 15.90
CA ARG A 30 -15.23 -7.24 16.94
C ARG A 30 -15.75 -6.93 18.33
N LEU A 31 -15.89 -5.65 18.66
CA LEU A 31 -16.44 -5.21 19.95
C LEU A 31 -17.85 -5.76 20.17
N ARG A 32 -18.76 -5.61 19.19
CA ARG A 32 -20.14 -6.09 19.30
C ARG A 32 -20.21 -7.60 19.44
N THR A 33 -19.37 -8.33 18.71
CA THR A 33 -19.25 -9.80 18.83
C THR A 33 -18.91 -10.22 20.25
N LYS A 34 -17.93 -9.55 20.85
CA LYS A 34 -17.46 -9.83 22.21
C LYS A 34 -18.57 -9.57 23.23
N VAL A 35 -19.29 -8.46 23.09
CA VAL A 35 -20.39 -8.09 24.01
C VAL A 35 -21.60 -9.03 23.89
N THR A 36 -21.96 -9.41 22.67
CA THR A 36 -23.15 -10.26 22.41
C THR A 36 -22.88 -11.76 22.55
N LYS A 37 -21.62 -12.16 22.79
CA LYS A 37 -21.17 -13.57 22.79
C LYS A 37 -21.47 -14.30 21.47
N GLY A 38 -21.47 -13.54 20.38
CA GLY A 38 -21.71 -14.04 19.04
C GLY A 38 -23.19 -14.01 18.63
N PRO A 39 -23.44 -13.86 17.32
CA PRO A 39 -24.77 -13.94 16.76
C PRO A 39 -25.19 -15.42 16.66
N GLY A 40 -26.38 -15.76 17.13
CA GLY A 40 -26.87 -17.15 17.16
C GLY A 40 -27.00 -17.84 15.78
N SER A 41 -26.75 -17.14 14.67
CA SER A 41 -26.68 -17.72 13.33
C SER A 41 -25.73 -16.95 12.40
N ARG A 42 -25.24 -17.60 11.35
CA ARG A 42 -24.39 -16.97 10.32
C ARG A 42 -25.12 -15.83 9.58
N ALA A 43 -26.41 -15.99 9.32
CA ALA A 43 -27.21 -14.94 8.67
C ALA A 43 -27.32 -13.70 9.56
N ALA A 44 -27.58 -13.89 10.86
CA ALA A 44 -27.62 -12.80 11.83
C ALA A 44 -26.26 -12.11 11.98
N TRP A 45 -25.16 -12.87 11.94
CA TRP A 45 -23.80 -12.31 11.93
C TRP A 45 -23.57 -11.38 10.75
N LEU A 46 -23.89 -11.87 9.54
CA LEU A 46 -23.60 -11.15 8.31
C LEU A 46 -24.40 -9.84 8.26
N ALA A 47 -25.68 -9.90 8.65
CA ALA A 47 -26.54 -8.72 8.76
C ALA A 47 -26.01 -7.72 9.80
N MET A 48 -25.58 -8.20 10.97
CA MET A 48 -25.00 -7.37 12.02
C MET A 48 -23.70 -6.69 11.55
N ALA A 49 -22.76 -7.45 10.98
CA ALA A 49 -21.49 -6.93 10.49
C ALA A 49 -21.71 -5.89 9.38
N TYR A 50 -22.59 -6.18 8.42
CA TYR A 50 -22.94 -5.25 7.35
C TYR A 50 -23.46 -3.92 7.91
N LYS A 51 -24.44 -3.94 8.82
CA LYS A 51 -25.01 -2.72 9.38
C LYS A 51 -24.04 -1.92 10.24
N LEU A 52 -23.15 -2.59 10.98
CA LEU A 52 -22.11 -1.89 11.76
C LEU A 52 -21.04 -1.25 10.86
N ILE A 53 -20.65 -1.92 9.78
CA ILE A 53 -19.69 -1.39 8.81
C ILE A 53 -20.32 -0.23 8.04
N GLU A 54 -21.59 -0.37 7.61
CA GLU A 54 -22.37 0.67 6.96
C GLU A 54 -22.48 1.94 7.82
N ALA A 55 -22.71 1.80 9.13
CA ALA A 55 -22.71 2.94 10.05
C ALA A 55 -21.30 3.52 10.29
N ALA A 56 -20.26 2.68 10.33
CA ALA A 56 -18.90 3.12 10.57
C ALA A 56 -18.30 3.89 9.38
N GLN A 57 -18.72 3.59 8.14
CA GLN A 57 -18.14 4.15 6.92
C GLN A 57 -18.11 5.68 6.88
N ALA A 58 -19.15 6.32 7.43
CA ALA A 58 -19.29 7.78 7.43
C ALA A 58 -18.22 8.50 8.27
N ARG A 59 -17.52 7.76 9.14
CA ARG A 59 -16.52 8.28 10.08
C ARG A 59 -15.11 7.80 9.74
N TRP A 60 -14.94 7.03 8.67
CA TRP A 60 -13.63 6.53 8.31
C TRP A 60 -12.73 7.66 7.85
N ARG A 61 -11.48 7.59 8.30
CA ARG A 61 -10.44 8.50 7.85
C ARG A 61 -10.10 8.18 6.40
N ALA A 62 -10.12 9.20 5.55
CA ALA A 62 -9.62 9.08 4.18
C ALA A 62 -8.12 8.74 4.17
N VAL A 63 -7.70 8.00 3.14
CA VAL A 63 -6.27 7.79 2.86
C VAL A 63 -5.61 9.12 2.53
N ASN A 64 -4.34 9.28 2.90
CA ASN A 64 -3.57 10.45 2.49
C ASN A 64 -3.52 10.55 0.95
N ALA A 65 -3.63 11.77 0.40
CA ALA A 65 -3.71 12.02 -1.05
C ALA A 65 -4.70 11.09 -1.80
N PRO A 66 -6.02 11.21 -1.57
CA PRO A 66 -7.03 10.33 -2.18
C PRO A 66 -7.04 10.35 -3.72
N HIS A 67 -6.64 11.46 -4.34
CA HIS A 67 -6.58 11.61 -5.79
C HIS A 67 -5.59 10.62 -6.45
N LEU A 68 -4.54 10.19 -5.73
CA LEU A 68 -3.55 9.23 -6.24
C LEU A 68 -4.10 7.79 -6.30
N VAL A 69 -5.21 7.50 -5.62
CA VAL A 69 -5.85 6.17 -5.66
C VAL A 69 -6.33 5.85 -7.09
N ALA A 70 -6.71 6.86 -7.88
CA ALA A 70 -7.08 6.66 -9.27
C ALA A 70 -5.90 6.15 -10.12
N LEU A 71 -4.70 6.67 -9.88
CA LEU A 71 -3.47 6.23 -10.56
C LEU A 71 -3.07 4.81 -10.16
N VAL A 72 -3.18 4.49 -8.87
CA VAL A 72 -2.96 3.13 -8.37
C VAL A 72 -3.95 2.15 -9.00
N ARG A 73 -5.23 2.53 -9.12
CA ARG A 73 -6.27 1.70 -9.77
C ARG A 73 -6.02 1.53 -11.27
N ALA A 74 -5.43 2.52 -11.93
CA ALA A 74 -4.99 2.44 -13.32
C ALA A 74 -3.66 1.67 -13.51
N SER A 75 -3.12 1.09 -12.44
CA SER A 75 -1.85 0.36 -12.44
C SER A 75 -0.65 1.20 -12.92
N ALA A 76 -0.65 2.50 -12.62
CA ALA A 76 0.50 3.36 -12.88
C ALA A 76 1.75 2.85 -12.14
N VAL A 77 2.92 2.97 -12.78
CA VAL A 77 4.18 2.53 -12.18
C VAL A 77 4.72 3.64 -11.29
N PHE A 78 5.00 3.31 -10.03
CA PHE A 78 5.69 4.20 -9.11
C PHE A 78 7.09 3.66 -8.81
N HIS A 79 8.08 4.55 -8.82
CA HIS A 79 9.43 4.25 -8.33
C HIS A 79 9.70 5.09 -7.09
N LYS A 80 9.96 4.42 -5.96
CA LYS A 80 10.17 5.08 -4.65
C LYS A 80 9.04 6.07 -4.32
N GLY A 81 7.81 5.73 -4.69
CA GLY A 81 6.61 6.51 -4.38
C GLY A 81 6.35 7.73 -5.26
N LYS A 82 7.13 7.94 -6.33
CA LYS A 82 6.85 8.96 -7.36
C LYS A 82 6.31 8.31 -8.63
N PRO A 83 5.26 8.88 -9.26
CA PRO A 83 4.73 8.35 -10.52
C PRO A 83 5.77 8.52 -11.63
N LEU A 84 5.96 7.48 -12.43
CA LEU A 84 6.79 7.53 -13.63
C LEU A 84 5.91 7.89 -14.83
N GLU A 85 6.16 9.06 -15.44
CA GLU A 85 5.50 9.46 -16.69
C GLU A 85 6.01 8.67 -17.91
N ARG A 86 7.25 8.14 -17.84
CA ARG A 86 7.86 7.25 -18.84
C ARG A 86 8.57 6.05 -18.18
N PRO A 87 8.38 4.81 -18.65
CA PRO A 87 8.97 3.60 -18.03
C PRO A 87 10.49 3.41 -18.20
N ILE A 88 11.19 4.28 -18.94
CA ILE A 88 12.59 4.06 -19.38
C ILE A 88 13.67 4.59 -18.44
N ASP A 89 13.33 5.43 -17.46
CA ASP A 89 14.31 6.13 -16.60
C ASP A 89 14.95 5.24 -15.50
N ILE A 90 14.74 3.93 -15.53
CA ILE A 90 15.28 2.98 -14.54
C ILE A 90 16.51 2.23 -15.08
N THR A 91 16.91 2.44 -16.34
CA THR A 91 18.18 1.91 -16.83
C THR A 91 19.30 2.76 -16.25
N PRO A 92 20.19 2.24 -15.39
CA PRO A 92 21.41 2.97 -15.09
C PRO A 92 22.18 3.11 -16.40
N GLU A 93 22.35 4.35 -16.88
CA GLU A 93 23.31 4.68 -17.92
C GLU A 93 24.66 4.04 -17.51
N PRO A 94 25.26 3.16 -18.34
CA PRO A 94 26.57 2.63 -18.03
C PRO A 94 27.55 3.81 -18.03
N SER A 95 28.07 4.10 -16.82
CA SER A 95 29.07 5.15 -16.56
C SER A 95 30.28 4.96 -17.48
N ALA A 96 30.29 5.65 -18.61
CA ALA A 96 31.42 5.73 -19.53
C ALA A 96 32.41 6.77 -19.00
N ALA A 97 33.27 6.36 -18.06
CA ALA A 97 34.44 7.09 -17.54
C ALA A 97 35.05 6.23 -16.42
N GLU A 98 36.27 5.69 -16.42
CA GLU A 98 37.48 5.81 -17.26
C GLU A 98 38.37 4.54 -17.02
N PRO A 99 39.70 4.51 -17.24
CA PRO A 99 40.36 3.89 -18.39
C PRO A 99 41.22 2.65 -18.05
N GLN A 100 41.58 1.93 -19.10
CA GLN A 100 42.36 0.69 -19.12
C GLN A 100 43.75 0.84 -18.47
N THR A 101 44.03 -0.01 -17.48
CA THR A 101 45.38 -0.21 -16.93
C THR A 101 46.28 -0.84 -18.01
N VAL A 102 47.17 -0.03 -18.60
CA VAL A 102 48.25 -0.52 -19.46
C VAL A 102 49.29 -1.21 -18.57
N GLY A 103 49.27 -2.55 -18.57
CA GLY A 103 50.36 -3.36 -18.05
C GLY A 103 51.54 -3.32 -19.03
N SER A 104 52.56 -2.54 -18.69
CA SER A 104 53.86 -2.56 -19.38
C SER A 104 54.64 -3.81 -18.95
N GLN A 105 54.89 -4.72 -19.89
CA GLN A 105 55.88 -5.81 -19.75
C GLN A 105 57.26 -5.27 -20.16
N VAL A 106 58.23 -5.34 -19.24
CA VAL A 106 59.67 -5.38 -19.58
C VAL A 106 60.38 -6.30 -18.57
N ALA A 107 60.83 -7.45 -19.05
CA ALA A 107 62.05 -8.16 -18.66
C ALA A 107 62.33 -9.25 -19.71
#